data_AF-A0A5N6TDI5-F1
#
_entry.id   AF-A0A5N6TDI5-F1
#
_cell.length_a   1.000
_cell.length_b   1.000
_cell.length_c   1.000
_cell.angle_alpha   90.00
_cell.angle_beta   90.00
_cell.angle_gamma   90.00
#
_symmetry.space_group_name_H-M   'P 1'
#
loop_
_entity.id
_entity.type
_entity.pdbx_description
1 polymer ?
#
loop_
_entity_poly.entity_id
_entity_poly.type
_entity_poly.pdbx_seq_one_letter_code
_entity_poly.pdbx_strand_id
1 'polypeptide(L)'
;MLIPAMGIPRLRRHVNAFSEPVLLASEPHNKQTVIPHVQSVVIDGPSLVYHVFWRLMSWSDENLGFPGAQPTCDEVSCGVMTYLLLFTILGVKIERICFDGALPLEKRETRLSRLEKSRRKLELLRCKSQCYLRARGCKHAVSFDNISHSRTLPVRHTNIPENPFIVPAVLEDLKNRWNKENILDVARLTLGVQSIGVTGFPWANVAIMVPGEADIYCVCMAKQTGSSILTNDSDLLLYDLGAQGSVISLDSIEIIGYHGEQKEWQMKALRLSPTLVARRLGIPNMQHFAFQLKTDPNAGTAELVRRSKNYSGDAPEYQLFIHQYQSETLDHQESMRQTPQDLDARVSELFCQYELPQTYLSSNAPRMYLAILPEDHAKRCAWVEGRLYRKLAYSILNASRPDSERSEFVNEYTRRGGRIAVDKIVLRDKKWIVEKTNMLVSRLKSIHNILGGKALSPGYWIMFSLCELYCVDPSHTFPDSAQLRRFFTVGHMGEKLEWSDIHFSAQIQSILYSLRILNQLLRVSTSCDSMENLGSILADLPPLRVMMEPVSNVMKECLTETVSEFVDQFLRLLEKEFCIRDGEKTKINTPTTLSPAVSRPEEQHQYLTGRQKTLRAKTDNIYDILAME
;
A
#
# COMPACT_ATOMS: atom_id res chain seq x y z
N MET A 1 -5.41 -2.03 -30.01
CA MET A 1 -5.64 -2.90 -28.84
C MET A 1 -4.36 -2.86 -28.01
N LEU A 2 -4.33 -2.03 -26.97
CA LEU A 2 -3.14 -1.88 -26.12
C LEU A 2 -3.17 -2.97 -25.05
N ILE A 3 -2.28 -3.96 -25.20
CA ILE A 3 -2.03 -4.99 -24.21
C ILE A 3 -1.43 -4.28 -22.98
N PRO A 4 -2.07 -4.34 -21.79
CA PRO A 4 -1.49 -3.73 -20.59
C PRO A 4 -0.24 -4.53 -20.24
N ALA A 5 0.93 -3.87 -20.25
CA ALA A 5 2.18 -4.46 -19.83
C ALA A 5 2.11 -4.75 -18.32
N MET A 6 1.77 -5.99 -17.98
CA MET A 6 2.44 -6.71 -16.89
C MET A 6 3.69 -7.34 -17.52
N GLY A 7 4.80 -7.41 -16.78
CA GLY A 7 6.10 -7.68 -17.37
C GLY A 7 6.20 -8.93 -18.23
N ILE A 8 7.29 -9.07 -18.99
CA ILE A 8 7.44 -10.07 -20.06
C ILE A 8 7.17 -11.48 -19.52
N PRO A 9 6.03 -12.08 -19.88
CA PRO A 9 5.63 -13.35 -19.30
C PRO A 9 6.67 -14.43 -19.59
N ARG A 10 6.98 -15.23 -18.56
CA ARG A 10 7.89 -16.38 -18.66
C ARG A 10 9.34 -16.04 -19.02
N LEU A 11 9.74 -14.77 -19.17
CA LEU A 11 11.12 -14.39 -19.49
C LEU A 11 12.12 -15.07 -18.56
N ARG A 12 11.84 -15.02 -17.25
CA ARG A 12 12.65 -15.65 -16.22
C ARG A 12 12.87 -17.16 -16.44
N ARG A 13 11.87 -17.91 -16.91
CA ARG A 13 11.99 -19.34 -17.23
C ARG A 13 13.06 -19.60 -18.30
N HIS A 14 13.16 -18.72 -19.29
CA HIS A 14 14.12 -18.85 -20.38
C HIS A 14 15.54 -18.42 -19.98
N VAL A 15 15.67 -17.46 -19.07
CA VAL A 15 16.98 -16.90 -18.67
C VAL A 15 17.58 -17.54 -17.42
N ASN A 16 16.78 -18.24 -16.61
CA ASN A 16 17.24 -18.82 -15.34
C ASN A 16 18.46 -19.74 -15.48
N ALA A 17 18.58 -20.48 -16.59
CA ALA A 17 19.73 -21.36 -16.85
C ALA A 17 21.07 -20.60 -16.99
N PHE A 18 21.03 -19.29 -17.19
CA PHE A 18 22.20 -18.44 -17.29
C PHE A 18 22.57 -17.74 -15.97
N SER A 19 21.81 -17.99 -14.90
CA SER A 19 22.07 -17.39 -13.59
C SER A 19 23.39 -17.90 -13.02
N GLU A 20 24.12 -17.02 -12.33
CA GLU A 20 25.36 -17.36 -11.65
C GLU A 20 25.15 -17.28 -10.13
N PRO A 21 25.60 -18.28 -9.36
CA PRO A 21 25.55 -18.18 -7.90
C PRO A 21 26.53 -17.12 -7.43
N VAL A 22 26.11 -16.28 -6.48
CA VAL A 22 26.92 -15.22 -5.90
C VAL A 22 26.79 -15.17 -4.38
N LEU A 23 27.82 -14.64 -3.72
CA LEU A 23 27.81 -14.30 -2.30
C LEU A 23 27.64 -12.78 -2.13
N LEU A 24 26.72 -12.37 -1.27
CA LEU A 24 26.50 -10.97 -0.92
C LEU A 24 27.36 -10.64 0.30
N ALA A 25 28.59 -10.16 0.06
CA ALA A 25 29.55 -9.80 1.10
C ALA A 25 30.65 -8.85 0.57
N SER A 26 31.23 -8.06 1.48
CA SER A 26 32.34 -7.12 1.18
C SER A 26 33.67 -7.83 0.93
N GLU A 27 34.04 -8.84 1.73
CA GLU A 27 35.33 -9.55 1.61
C GLU A 27 35.18 -11.08 1.64
N PRO A 28 36.07 -11.82 0.96
CA PRO A 28 36.11 -13.28 1.05
C PRO A 28 36.64 -13.69 2.43
N HIS A 29 35.76 -14.18 3.31
CA HIS A 29 36.16 -14.82 4.58
C HIS A 29 37.10 -16.02 4.38
N ASN A 30 37.17 -16.56 3.15
CA ASN A 30 38.14 -17.59 2.76
C ASN A 30 38.65 -17.33 1.34
N LYS A 31 39.97 -17.17 1.17
CA LYS A 31 40.63 -17.05 -0.16
C LYS A 31 40.50 -18.30 -1.05
N GLN A 32 39.70 -19.29 -0.64
CA GLN A 32 39.47 -20.56 -1.32
C GLN A 32 38.10 -20.67 -2.00
N THR A 33 37.18 -19.72 -1.80
CA THR A 33 35.86 -19.76 -2.46
C THR A 33 35.91 -19.17 -3.87
N VAL A 34 35.62 -20.00 -4.87
CA VAL A 34 35.54 -19.66 -6.31
C VAL A 34 34.29 -18.81 -6.67
N ILE A 35 33.35 -18.65 -5.73
CA ILE A 35 32.06 -18.00 -5.96
C ILE A 35 32.23 -16.47 -6.05
N PRO A 36 31.70 -15.79 -7.09
CA PRO A 36 31.75 -14.34 -7.21
C PRO A 36 31.05 -13.61 -6.05
N HIS A 37 31.58 -12.45 -5.66
CA HIS A 37 31.03 -11.63 -4.59
C HIS A 37 30.33 -10.39 -5.15
N VAL A 38 29.28 -9.95 -4.48
CA VAL A 38 28.54 -8.72 -4.75
C VAL A 38 28.67 -7.81 -3.55
N GLN A 39 29.42 -6.72 -3.72
CA GLN A 39 29.77 -5.78 -2.66
C GLN A 39 28.81 -4.58 -2.58
N SER A 40 28.03 -4.33 -3.63
CA SER A 40 27.16 -3.17 -3.73
C SER A 40 25.83 -3.49 -4.42
N VAL A 41 24.73 -2.98 -3.85
CA VAL A 41 23.38 -3.22 -4.33
C VAL A 41 22.55 -1.94 -4.42
N VAL A 42 21.65 -1.91 -5.41
CA VAL A 42 20.51 -0.99 -5.49
C VAL A 42 19.25 -1.82 -5.29
N ILE A 43 18.33 -1.35 -4.45
CA ILE A 43 17.18 -2.13 -4.03
C ILE A 43 15.90 -1.51 -4.61
N ASP A 44 15.13 -2.33 -5.31
CA ASP A 44 13.73 -2.05 -5.62
C ASP A 44 12.91 -2.25 -4.33
N GLY A 45 12.50 -1.12 -3.73
CA GLY A 45 11.82 -1.06 -2.44
C GLY A 45 10.51 -1.85 -2.44
N PRO A 46 9.54 -1.54 -3.32
CA PRO A 46 8.29 -2.29 -3.43
C PRO A 46 8.51 -3.80 -3.57
N SER A 47 9.46 -4.21 -4.41
CA SER A 47 9.76 -5.63 -4.64
C SER A 47 10.31 -6.33 -3.38
N LEU A 48 11.22 -5.67 -2.63
CA LEU A 48 11.71 -6.17 -1.34
C LEU A 48 10.58 -6.29 -0.31
N VAL A 49 9.70 -5.29 -0.23
CA VAL A 49 8.57 -5.30 0.71
C VAL A 49 7.61 -6.46 0.41
N TYR A 50 7.23 -6.63 -0.87
CA TYR A 50 6.35 -7.74 -1.26
C TYR A 50 7.03 -9.10 -1.07
N HIS A 51 8.34 -9.20 -1.34
CA HIS A 51 9.10 -10.42 -1.07
C HIS A 51 9.03 -10.81 0.40
N VAL A 52 9.30 -9.87 1.32
CA VAL A 52 9.19 -10.12 2.77
C VAL A 52 7.76 -10.45 3.17
N PHE A 53 6.76 -9.72 2.66
CA PHE A 53 5.35 -10.02 2.93
C PHE A 53 4.99 -11.47 2.56
N TRP A 54 5.35 -11.93 1.36
CA TRP A 54 5.04 -13.28 0.92
C TRP A 54 5.81 -14.36 1.68
N ARG A 55 7.05 -14.08 2.12
CA ARG A 55 7.77 -14.98 3.05
C ARG A 55 7.04 -15.10 4.38
N LEU A 56 6.68 -13.98 5.01
CA LEU A 56 5.92 -14.03 6.27
C LEU A 56 4.58 -14.75 6.10
N MET A 57 3.88 -14.50 4.98
CA MET A 57 2.60 -15.15 4.66
C MET A 57 2.71 -16.67 4.48
N SER A 58 3.85 -17.17 3.95
CA SER A 58 4.06 -18.62 3.78
C SER A 58 4.37 -19.33 5.10
N TRP A 59 4.84 -18.61 6.10
CA TRP A 59 5.08 -19.09 7.46
C TRP A 59 3.91 -18.83 8.43
N SER A 60 2.87 -18.12 8.01
CA SER A 60 1.64 -17.95 8.79
C SER A 60 1.01 -19.30 9.14
N ASP A 61 0.52 -19.44 10.37
CA ASP A 61 -0.19 -20.65 10.85
C ASP A 61 -1.39 -20.98 9.95
N GLU A 62 -1.44 -22.22 9.46
CA GLU A 62 -2.50 -22.72 8.56
C GLU A 62 -3.88 -22.83 9.24
N ASN A 63 -3.90 -22.75 10.58
CA ASN A 63 -5.12 -22.67 11.37
C ASN A 63 -5.70 -21.26 11.42
N LEU A 64 -4.90 -20.23 11.12
CA LEU A 64 -5.37 -18.85 11.02
C LEU A 64 -6.05 -18.61 9.67
N GLY A 65 -6.99 -17.69 9.69
CA GLY A 65 -7.72 -17.23 8.52
C GLY A 65 -7.57 -15.72 8.37
N PHE A 66 -8.33 -15.11 7.48
CA PHE A 66 -8.37 -13.66 7.38
C PHE A 66 -9.06 -13.03 8.61
N PRO A 67 -8.61 -11.86 9.11
CA PRO A 67 -7.36 -11.16 8.80
C PRO A 67 -6.13 -11.71 9.55
N GLY A 68 -6.30 -12.62 10.52
CA GLY A 68 -5.21 -13.06 11.40
C GLY A 68 -4.00 -13.72 10.73
N ALA A 69 -4.16 -14.31 9.54
CA ALA A 69 -3.08 -14.91 8.75
C ALA A 69 -2.29 -13.89 7.92
N GLN A 70 -2.83 -12.69 7.67
CA GLN A 70 -2.20 -11.66 6.86
C GLN A 70 -1.12 -10.94 7.67
N PRO A 71 0.14 -10.85 7.20
CA PRO A 71 1.18 -10.06 7.84
C PRO A 71 0.79 -8.58 7.98
N THR A 72 1.05 -8.04 9.16
CA THR A 72 0.85 -6.62 9.49
C THR A 72 1.94 -5.74 8.87
N CYS A 73 1.69 -4.44 8.80
CA CYS A 73 2.71 -3.48 8.36
C CYS A 73 3.95 -3.50 9.27
N ASP A 74 3.75 -3.70 10.57
CA ASP A 74 4.83 -3.78 11.56
C ASP A 74 5.72 -5.02 11.34
N GLU A 75 5.11 -6.20 11.16
CA GLU A 75 5.84 -7.44 10.89
C GLU A 75 6.65 -7.35 9.58
N VAL A 76 6.07 -6.80 8.53
CA VAL A 76 6.77 -6.61 7.24
C VAL A 76 7.92 -5.61 7.38
N SER A 77 7.73 -4.51 8.12
CA SER A 77 8.79 -3.53 8.41
C SER A 77 9.94 -4.13 9.19
N CYS A 78 9.66 -4.96 10.21
CA CYS A 78 10.69 -5.69 10.96
C CYS A 78 11.45 -6.68 10.05
N GLY A 79 10.76 -7.37 9.15
CA GLY A 79 11.38 -8.28 8.19
C GLY A 79 12.29 -7.56 7.19
N VAL A 80 11.84 -6.43 6.61
CA VAL A 80 12.67 -5.60 5.72
C VAL A 80 13.90 -5.09 6.46
N MET A 81 13.72 -4.54 7.67
CA MET A 81 14.82 -4.08 8.51
C MET A 81 15.86 -5.17 8.73
N THR A 82 15.41 -6.40 9.01
CA THR A 82 16.31 -7.55 9.22
C THR A 82 17.15 -7.86 7.98
N TYR A 83 16.56 -7.83 6.77
CA TYR A 83 17.31 -7.96 5.51
C TYR A 83 18.37 -6.87 5.36
N LEU A 84 18.00 -5.61 5.59
CA LEU A 84 18.92 -4.47 5.46
C LEU A 84 20.06 -4.51 6.49
N LEU A 85 19.76 -4.96 7.71
CA LEU A 85 20.76 -5.17 8.76
C LEU A 85 21.73 -6.28 8.37
N LEU A 86 21.24 -7.39 7.81
CA LEU A 86 22.10 -8.47 7.32
C LEU A 86 23.02 -8.02 6.18
N PHE A 87 22.53 -7.25 5.21
CA PHE A 87 23.39 -6.64 4.19
C PHE A 87 24.49 -5.79 4.82
N THR A 88 24.13 -4.97 5.81
CA THR A 88 25.08 -4.10 6.52
C THR A 88 26.12 -4.91 7.31
N ILE A 89 25.72 -5.98 8.01
CA ILE A 89 26.62 -6.87 8.75
C ILE A 89 27.60 -7.58 7.80
N LEU A 90 27.14 -7.97 6.62
CA LEU A 90 27.96 -8.60 5.58
C LEU A 90 28.84 -7.59 4.82
N GLY A 91 28.77 -6.30 5.17
CA GLY A 91 29.51 -5.21 4.54
C GLY A 91 29.05 -4.89 3.11
N VAL A 92 27.85 -5.32 2.72
CA VAL A 92 27.27 -4.98 1.42
C VAL A 92 26.80 -3.53 1.45
N LYS A 93 27.33 -2.71 0.55
CA LYS A 93 26.94 -1.30 0.39
C LYS A 93 25.56 -1.23 -0.25
N ILE A 94 24.61 -0.56 0.41
CA ILE A 94 23.30 -0.23 -0.15
C ILE A 94 23.39 1.17 -0.76
N GLU A 95 23.46 1.27 -2.08
CA GLU A 95 23.55 2.57 -2.76
C GLU A 95 22.26 3.37 -2.61
N ARG A 96 21.12 2.74 -2.90
CA ARG A 96 19.77 3.32 -2.79
C ARG A 96 18.72 2.23 -2.60
N ILE A 97 17.62 2.62 -1.96
CA ILE A 97 16.37 1.86 -1.89
C ILE A 97 15.29 2.73 -2.56
N CYS A 98 14.90 2.39 -3.77
CA CYS A 98 14.01 3.20 -4.59
C CYS A 98 12.54 2.79 -4.35
N PHE A 99 11.68 3.75 -4.05
CA PHE A 99 10.23 3.57 -3.92
C PHE A 99 9.48 4.36 -4.99
N ASP A 100 8.42 3.77 -5.53
CA ASP A 100 7.57 4.40 -6.53
C ASP A 100 6.96 5.71 -6.03
N GLY A 101 6.90 6.70 -6.92
CA GLY A 101 6.06 7.88 -6.79
C GLY A 101 4.85 7.77 -7.71
N ALA A 102 4.88 8.50 -8.83
CA ALA A 102 3.78 8.55 -9.77
C ALA A 102 3.93 7.50 -10.89
N LEU A 103 2.84 6.78 -11.16
CA LEU A 103 2.79 5.87 -12.29
C LEU A 103 2.57 6.65 -13.60
N PRO A 104 3.35 6.39 -14.66
CA PRO A 104 3.16 7.02 -15.97
C PRO A 104 1.78 6.78 -16.57
N LEU A 105 1.33 7.71 -17.42
CA LEU A 105 -0.01 7.69 -18.04
C LEU A 105 -0.28 6.42 -18.84
N GLU A 106 0.74 5.88 -19.50
CA GLU A 106 0.67 4.69 -20.36
C GLU A 106 0.31 3.43 -19.54
N LYS A 107 0.65 3.42 -18.25
CA LYS A 107 0.38 2.31 -17.31
C LYS A 107 -0.93 2.49 -16.52
N ARG A 108 -1.77 3.46 -16.89
CA ARG A 108 -3.08 3.69 -16.27
C ARG A 108 -3.99 2.45 -16.28
N GLU A 109 -4.11 1.77 -17.41
CA GLU A 109 -4.93 0.55 -17.51
C GLU A 109 -4.38 -0.57 -16.60
N THR A 110 -3.05 -0.65 -16.47
CA THR A 110 -2.40 -1.57 -15.52
C THR A 110 -2.79 -1.22 -14.08
N ARG A 111 -2.84 0.06 -13.70
CA ARG A 111 -3.30 0.48 -12.36
C ARG A 111 -4.75 0.07 -12.09
N LEU A 112 -5.65 0.29 -13.03
CA LEU A 112 -7.06 -0.09 -12.90
C LEU A 112 -7.22 -1.61 -12.82
N SER A 113 -6.48 -2.36 -13.63
CA SER A 113 -6.45 -3.83 -13.60
C SER A 113 -5.97 -4.36 -12.24
N ARG A 114 -4.91 -3.77 -11.65
CA ARG A 114 -4.41 -4.11 -10.30
C ARG A 114 -5.46 -3.85 -9.21
N LEU A 115 -6.17 -2.72 -9.28
CA LEU A 115 -7.27 -2.41 -8.35
C LEU A 115 -8.43 -3.41 -8.50
N GLU A 116 -8.83 -3.72 -9.72
CA GLU A 116 -9.91 -4.67 -9.99
C GLU A 116 -9.53 -6.10 -9.56
N LYS A 117 -8.27 -6.51 -9.76
CA LYS A 117 -7.74 -7.78 -9.23
C LYS A 117 -7.84 -7.85 -7.70
N SER A 118 -7.44 -6.77 -7.01
CA SER A 118 -7.51 -6.68 -5.55
C SER A 118 -8.97 -6.74 -5.05
N ARG A 119 -9.88 -6.03 -5.74
CA ARG A 119 -11.32 -6.06 -5.47
C ARG A 119 -11.92 -7.46 -5.66
N ARG A 120 -11.55 -8.17 -6.72
CA ARG A 120 -12.01 -9.55 -6.98
C ARG A 120 -11.51 -10.52 -5.91
N LYS A 121 -10.27 -10.39 -5.44
CA LYS A 121 -9.76 -11.20 -4.32
C LYS A 121 -10.60 -11.00 -3.06
N LEU A 122 -10.95 -9.75 -2.73
CA LEU A 122 -11.81 -9.45 -1.58
C LEU A 122 -13.21 -10.06 -1.72
N GLU A 123 -13.80 -9.99 -2.92
CA GLU A 123 -15.09 -10.63 -3.22
C GLU A 123 -15.03 -12.16 -3.08
N LEU A 124 -14.01 -12.80 -3.66
CA LEU A 124 -13.79 -14.24 -3.53
C LEU A 124 -13.58 -14.66 -2.07
N LEU A 125 -12.83 -13.88 -1.31
CA LEU A 125 -12.60 -14.12 0.11
C LEU A 125 -13.92 -14.07 0.92
N ARG A 126 -14.81 -13.13 0.60
CA ARG A 126 -16.12 -13.02 1.25
C ARG A 126 -17.09 -14.14 0.86
N CYS A 127 -17.05 -14.59 -0.39
CA CYS A 127 -17.87 -15.72 -0.85
C CYS A 127 -17.43 -17.07 -0.24
N LYS A 128 -16.15 -17.21 0.13
CA LYS A 128 -15.65 -18.39 0.86
C LYS A 128 -16.13 -18.33 2.32
N SER A 129 -16.77 -19.40 2.78
CA SER A 129 -17.53 -19.48 4.05
C SER A 129 -16.76 -19.00 5.30
N GLN A 130 -17.51 -18.72 6.38
CA GLN A 130 -17.06 -18.20 7.69
C GLN A 130 -15.87 -18.95 8.35
N CYS A 131 -15.57 -20.18 7.93
CA CYS A 131 -14.36 -20.92 8.33
C CYS A 131 -13.03 -20.23 7.97
N TYR A 132 -13.05 -19.28 7.01
CA TYR A 132 -11.88 -18.48 6.62
C TYR A 132 -11.67 -17.25 7.52
N LEU A 133 -12.60 -16.92 8.43
CA LEU A 133 -12.46 -15.79 9.34
C LEU A 133 -11.96 -16.26 10.70
N ARG A 134 -10.71 -15.93 11.02
CA ARG A 134 -10.12 -16.20 12.34
C ARG A 134 -9.18 -15.06 12.71
N ALA A 135 -9.56 -14.33 13.75
CA ALA A 135 -8.72 -13.28 14.32
C ALA A 135 -7.52 -13.89 15.06
N ARG A 136 -6.43 -13.12 15.11
CA ARG A 136 -5.25 -13.45 15.91
C ARG A 136 -5.47 -13.02 17.36
N GLY A 137 -5.14 -13.88 18.32
CA GLY A 137 -5.18 -13.52 19.74
C GLY A 137 -4.03 -12.58 20.16
N CYS A 138 -2.85 -12.73 19.54
CA CYS A 138 -1.62 -11.98 19.80
C CYS A 138 -0.80 -11.78 18.52
N LYS A 139 0.05 -10.74 18.48
CA LYS A 139 1.07 -10.54 17.43
C LYS A 139 2.06 -11.71 17.43
N HIS A 140 2.55 -12.11 16.25
CA HIS A 140 3.68 -13.01 16.17
C HIS A 140 4.97 -12.18 16.16
N ALA A 141 5.92 -12.52 17.02
CA ALA A 141 7.27 -12.00 16.85
C ALA A 141 7.81 -12.55 15.52
N VAL A 142 8.32 -11.68 14.67
CA VAL A 142 9.02 -12.11 13.47
C VAL A 142 10.24 -12.90 13.94
N SER A 143 10.39 -14.15 13.51
CA SER A 143 11.56 -14.98 13.79
C SER A 143 12.53 -14.95 12.61
N PHE A 144 13.80 -15.28 12.85
CA PHE A 144 14.77 -15.44 11.78
C PHE A 144 14.32 -16.46 10.73
N ASP A 145 13.82 -17.62 11.17
CA ASP A 145 13.42 -18.72 10.28
C ASP A 145 12.35 -18.30 9.26
N ASN A 146 11.39 -17.48 9.69
CA ASN A 146 10.31 -16.98 8.84
C ASN A 146 10.81 -16.05 7.73
N ILE A 147 11.97 -15.43 7.92
CA ILE A 147 12.61 -14.51 6.97
C ILE A 147 13.62 -15.26 6.10
N SER A 148 14.44 -16.13 6.70
CA SER A 148 15.60 -16.75 6.07
C SER A 148 15.24 -17.89 5.12
N HIS A 149 14.22 -18.68 5.46
CA HIS A 149 13.87 -19.89 4.72
C HIS A 149 12.66 -19.70 3.81
N SER A 150 12.79 -20.13 2.56
CA SER A 150 11.66 -20.19 1.64
C SER A 150 10.75 -21.36 1.99
N ARG A 151 9.44 -21.10 2.02
CA ARG A 151 8.38 -22.11 2.22
C ARG A 151 7.27 -21.88 1.20
N THR A 152 6.71 -22.97 0.67
CA THR A 152 5.55 -22.91 -0.22
C THR A 152 4.36 -22.27 0.49
N LEU A 153 3.72 -21.30 -0.16
CA LEU A 153 2.54 -20.64 0.36
C LEU A 153 1.40 -21.66 0.56
N PRO A 154 0.82 -21.78 1.77
CA PRO A 154 -0.31 -22.66 2.00
C PRO A 154 -1.49 -22.32 1.06
N VAL A 155 -2.16 -23.34 0.52
CA VAL A 155 -3.26 -23.17 -0.45
C VAL A 155 -4.37 -22.26 0.10
N ARG A 156 -4.65 -22.33 1.41
CA ARG A 156 -5.63 -21.48 2.09
C ARG A 156 -5.29 -19.99 2.03
N HIS A 157 -4.01 -19.65 1.92
CA HIS A 157 -3.51 -18.27 1.96
C HIS A 157 -3.41 -17.62 0.57
N THR A 158 -3.48 -18.42 -0.50
CA THR A 158 -3.36 -17.94 -1.90
C THR A 158 -4.38 -16.85 -2.30
N ASN A 159 -5.55 -16.86 -1.67
CA ASN A 159 -6.66 -15.95 -1.99
C ASN A 159 -6.79 -14.78 -1.00
N ILE A 160 -5.93 -14.71 0.01
CA ILE A 160 -5.93 -13.58 0.93
C ILE A 160 -5.40 -12.35 0.18
N PRO A 161 -6.11 -11.20 0.21
CA PRO A 161 -5.65 -10.00 -0.46
C PRO A 161 -4.36 -9.50 0.18
N GLU A 162 -3.53 -8.81 -0.61
CA GLU A 162 -2.35 -8.11 -0.10
C GLU A 162 -2.78 -6.92 0.78
N ASN A 163 -1.98 -6.59 1.81
CA ASN A 163 -2.20 -5.38 2.59
C ASN A 163 -1.69 -4.18 1.78
N PRO A 164 -2.55 -3.21 1.39
CA PRO A 164 -2.16 -2.13 0.47
C PRO A 164 -1.31 -1.03 1.12
N PHE A 165 -1.05 -1.12 2.42
CA PHE A 165 -0.29 -0.10 3.17
C PHE A 165 1.12 -0.56 3.57
N ILE A 166 1.52 -1.80 3.27
CA ILE A 166 2.85 -2.32 3.66
C ILE A 166 3.99 -1.51 3.03
N VAL A 167 3.91 -1.17 1.75
CA VAL A 167 4.95 -0.41 1.05
C VAL A 167 5.12 1.00 1.64
N PRO A 168 4.07 1.84 1.73
CA PRO A 168 4.21 3.16 2.33
C PRO A 168 4.58 3.11 3.82
N ALA A 169 4.13 2.09 4.58
CA ALA A 169 4.49 1.96 6.00
C ALA A 169 5.98 1.63 6.18
N VAL A 170 6.54 0.76 5.32
CA VAL A 170 7.97 0.45 5.34
C VAL A 170 8.80 1.67 4.97
N LEU A 171 8.43 2.41 3.92
CA LEU A 171 9.13 3.65 3.56
C LEU A 171 9.16 4.65 4.72
N GLU A 172 8.02 4.87 5.36
CA GLU A 172 7.92 5.75 6.54
C GLU A 172 8.81 5.26 7.70
N ASP A 173 8.82 3.96 7.98
CA ASP A 173 9.63 3.37 9.04
C ASP A 173 11.13 3.45 8.76
N LEU A 174 11.56 3.25 7.51
CA LEU A 174 12.97 3.39 7.10
C LEU A 174 13.50 4.82 7.32
N LYS A 175 12.61 5.81 7.22
CA LYS A 175 12.95 7.21 7.44
C LYS A 175 12.93 7.61 8.91
N ASN A 176 11.93 7.15 9.66
CA ASN A 176 11.58 7.76 10.94
C ASN A 176 11.64 6.82 12.13
N ARG A 177 11.63 5.50 11.92
CA ARG A 177 11.55 4.52 13.02
C ARG A 177 12.90 3.87 13.30
N TRP A 178 13.60 3.41 12.27
CA TRP A 178 14.73 2.51 12.45
C TRP A 178 16.01 3.26 12.84
N ASN A 179 16.07 3.70 14.10
CA ASN A 179 17.27 4.17 14.75
C ASN A 179 18.04 2.99 15.40
N LYS A 180 19.25 3.27 15.93
CA LYS A 180 20.08 2.24 16.59
C LYS A 180 19.34 1.44 17.68
N GLU A 181 18.54 2.10 18.52
CA GLU A 181 17.84 1.46 19.64
C GLU A 181 16.76 0.51 19.14
N ASN A 182 15.87 1.01 18.28
CA ASN A 182 14.78 0.22 17.69
C ASN A 182 15.32 -0.96 16.85
N ILE A 183 16.42 -0.77 16.12
CA ILE A 183 17.08 -1.86 15.38
C ILE A 183 17.63 -2.90 16.36
N LEU A 184 18.32 -2.49 17.43
CA LEU A 184 18.87 -3.41 18.43
C LEU A 184 17.79 -4.25 19.10
N ASP A 185 16.66 -3.64 19.47
CA ASP A 185 15.58 -4.34 20.18
C ASP A 185 15.00 -5.48 19.34
N VAL A 186 14.78 -5.23 18.03
CA VAL A 186 14.32 -6.28 17.13
C VAL A 186 15.43 -7.26 16.79
N ALA A 187 16.65 -6.79 16.51
CA ALA A 187 17.79 -7.63 16.13
C ALA A 187 18.24 -8.59 17.24
N ARG A 188 18.09 -8.22 18.51
CA ARG A 188 18.32 -9.12 19.65
C ARG A 188 17.35 -10.30 19.64
N LEU A 189 16.09 -10.06 19.30
CA LEU A 189 15.06 -11.09 19.25
C LEU A 189 15.15 -11.95 17.98
N THR A 190 15.39 -11.32 16.83
CA THR A 190 15.42 -12.01 15.53
C THR A 190 16.76 -12.68 15.27
N LEU A 191 17.87 -11.93 15.36
CA LEU A 191 19.21 -12.40 14.98
C LEU A 191 20.08 -12.79 16.19
N GLY A 192 19.65 -12.44 17.41
CA GLY A 192 20.46 -12.58 18.63
C GLY A 192 21.79 -11.85 18.54
N VAL A 193 21.79 -10.65 17.95
CA VAL A 193 22.94 -9.75 17.86
C VAL A 193 22.94 -8.83 19.08
N GLN A 194 24.07 -8.71 19.77
CA GLN A 194 24.19 -7.91 21.01
C GLN A 194 24.57 -6.46 20.76
N SER A 195 25.30 -6.19 19.67
CA SER A 195 25.79 -4.86 19.30
C SER A 195 25.77 -4.69 17.78
N ILE A 196 25.42 -3.49 17.31
CA ILE A 196 25.42 -3.13 15.90
C ILE A 196 26.24 -1.85 15.68
N GLY A 197 26.98 -1.82 14.58
CA GLY A 197 27.82 -0.68 14.18
C GLY A 197 27.06 0.44 13.45
N VAL A 198 25.73 0.50 13.54
CA VAL A 198 24.91 1.54 12.88
C VAL A 198 24.63 2.71 13.83
N THR A 199 24.53 3.91 13.26
CA THR A 199 24.31 5.17 13.99
C THR A 199 23.16 5.95 13.38
N GLY A 200 22.45 6.74 14.19
CA GLY A 200 21.32 7.56 13.72
C GLY A 200 20.25 6.70 13.07
N PHE A 201 19.77 7.14 11.90
CA PHE A 201 18.85 6.41 11.03
C PHE A 201 19.59 5.95 9.76
N PRO A 202 20.22 4.76 9.76
CA PRO A 202 21.14 4.33 8.70
C PRO A 202 20.51 4.28 7.31
N TRP A 203 19.19 4.06 7.22
CA TRP A 203 18.48 3.90 5.95
C TRP A 203 17.69 5.12 5.49
N ALA A 204 17.55 6.16 6.33
CA ALA A 204 16.70 7.31 6.02
C ALA A 204 17.15 8.08 4.77
N ASN A 205 18.47 8.19 4.56
CA ASN A 205 19.03 8.93 3.42
C ASN A 205 19.13 8.09 2.14
N VAL A 206 19.12 6.76 2.25
CA VAL A 206 19.22 5.86 1.10
C VAL A 206 17.85 5.39 0.61
N ALA A 207 16.82 5.40 1.47
CA ALA A 207 15.43 5.18 1.10
C ALA A 207 14.82 6.45 0.47
N ILE A 208 14.63 6.41 -0.84
CA ILE A 208 14.19 7.54 -1.64
C ILE A 208 12.87 7.24 -2.35
N MET A 209 11.99 8.23 -2.39
CA MET A 209 10.83 8.22 -3.27
C MET A 209 11.22 8.89 -4.58
N VAL A 210 10.97 8.19 -5.69
CA VAL A 210 11.26 8.70 -7.03
C VAL A 210 9.99 9.29 -7.65
N PRO A 211 10.03 10.30 -8.52
CA PRO A 211 8.82 10.88 -9.13
C PRO A 211 8.07 9.88 -10.02
N GLY A 212 8.76 8.87 -10.55
CA GLY A 212 8.21 7.84 -11.44
C GLY A 212 8.19 6.44 -10.82
N GLU A 213 8.52 5.45 -11.65
CA GLU A 213 8.68 4.06 -11.22
C GLU A 213 10.09 3.80 -10.67
N ALA A 214 10.17 3.05 -9.58
CA ALA A 214 11.44 2.70 -8.94
C ALA A 214 12.40 1.97 -9.88
N ASP A 215 11.88 1.15 -10.80
CA ASP A 215 12.65 0.33 -11.76
C ASP A 215 13.66 1.16 -12.57
N ILE A 216 13.18 2.25 -13.18
CA ILE A 216 14.01 3.11 -14.04
C ILE A 216 15.14 3.75 -13.23
N TYR A 217 14.86 4.16 -12.00
CA TYR A 217 15.84 4.76 -11.12
C TYR A 217 16.85 3.73 -10.60
N CYS A 218 16.41 2.50 -10.36
CA CYS A 218 17.30 1.39 -10.04
C CYS A 218 18.29 1.12 -11.18
N VAL A 219 17.81 1.10 -12.43
CA VAL A 219 18.63 0.96 -13.65
C VAL A 219 19.68 2.07 -13.73
N CYS A 220 19.26 3.33 -13.61
CA CYS A 220 20.18 4.47 -13.70
C CYS A 220 21.27 4.40 -12.63
N MET A 221 20.89 4.11 -11.38
CA MET A 221 21.84 4.01 -10.26
C MET A 221 22.79 2.82 -10.43
N ALA A 222 22.28 1.66 -10.86
CA ALA A 222 23.10 0.47 -11.11
C ALA A 222 24.10 0.71 -12.25
N LYS A 223 23.69 1.36 -13.34
CA LYS A 223 24.57 1.73 -14.45
C LYS A 223 25.67 2.70 -14.03
N GLN A 224 25.35 3.68 -13.18
CA GLN A 224 26.32 4.67 -12.69
C GLN A 224 27.33 4.09 -11.70
N THR A 225 26.88 3.20 -10.82
CA THR A 225 27.70 2.66 -9.71
C THR A 225 28.32 1.29 -10.02
N GLY A 226 27.88 0.62 -11.08
CA GLY A 226 28.22 -0.78 -11.35
C GLY A 226 27.61 -1.79 -10.37
N SER A 227 26.57 -1.38 -9.62
CA SER A 227 25.94 -2.21 -8.59
C SER A 227 24.95 -3.21 -9.16
N SER A 228 24.59 -4.22 -8.35
CA SER A 228 23.54 -5.18 -8.70
C SER A 228 22.17 -4.71 -8.21
N ILE A 229 21.12 -4.89 -9.00
CA ILE A 229 19.74 -4.53 -8.62
C ILE A 229 19.10 -5.73 -7.91
N LEU A 230 18.60 -5.53 -6.69
CA LEU A 230 17.75 -6.52 -6.00
C LEU A 230 16.29 -6.28 -6.38
N THR A 231 15.69 -7.22 -7.10
CA THR A 231 14.28 -7.14 -7.54
C THR A 231 13.79 -8.51 -8.02
N ASN A 232 12.49 -8.76 -7.96
CA ASN A 232 11.84 -9.89 -8.61
C ASN A 232 11.27 -9.54 -10.01
N ASP A 233 11.39 -8.29 -10.48
CA ASP A 233 10.95 -7.92 -11.83
C ASP A 233 12.01 -8.28 -12.88
N SER A 234 11.68 -9.24 -13.74
CA SER A 234 12.58 -9.69 -14.80
C SER A 234 12.74 -8.70 -15.95
N ASP A 235 11.86 -7.72 -16.08
CA ASP A 235 11.91 -6.72 -17.17
C ASP A 235 13.13 -5.81 -17.05
N LEU A 236 13.71 -5.70 -15.86
CA LEU A 236 14.96 -4.99 -15.61
C LEU A 236 16.15 -5.54 -16.42
N LEU A 237 16.06 -6.78 -16.92
CA LEU A 237 17.05 -7.37 -17.83
C LEU A 237 17.04 -6.78 -19.25
N LEU A 238 16.01 -6.00 -19.61
CA LEU A 238 15.87 -5.37 -20.92
C LEU A 238 16.54 -4.00 -21.01
N TYR A 239 16.86 -3.41 -19.86
CA TYR A 239 17.58 -2.17 -19.77
C TYR A 239 19.10 -2.39 -19.89
N ASP A 240 19.79 -1.36 -20.34
CA ASP A 240 21.25 -1.31 -20.28
C ASP A 240 21.71 -1.00 -18.85
N LEU A 241 22.19 -2.01 -18.14
CA LEU A 241 22.75 -1.89 -16.79
C LEU A 241 24.25 -1.55 -16.78
N GLY A 242 24.86 -1.32 -17.95
CA GLY A 242 26.31 -1.19 -18.08
C GLY A 242 27.06 -2.52 -17.94
N ALA A 243 28.39 -2.48 -18.04
CA ALA A 243 29.22 -3.68 -18.12
C ALA A 243 29.27 -4.52 -16.83
N GLN A 244 29.09 -3.89 -15.67
CA GLN A 244 29.15 -4.54 -14.35
C GLN A 244 27.78 -4.71 -13.70
N GLY A 245 26.77 -3.98 -14.18
CA GLY A 245 25.42 -4.04 -13.65
C GLY A 245 24.78 -5.41 -13.89
N SER A 246 23.98 -5.83 -12.92
CA SER A 246 23.29 -7.12 -12.98
C SER A 246 22.02 -7.08 -12.13
N VAL A 247 21.19 -8.12 -12.27
CA VAL A 247 19.95 -8.29 -11.51
C VAL A 247 20.09 -9.51 -10.61
N ILE A 248 19.72 -9.38 -9.34
CA ILE A 248 19.66 -10.47 -8.38
C ILE A 248 18.22 -10.62 -7.93
N SER A 249 17.69 -11.83 -8.09
CA SER A 249 16.30 -12.10 -7.73
C SER A 249 16.15 -12.24 -6.22
N LEU A 250 15.24 -11.48 -5.61
CA LEU A 250 15.04 -11.49 -4.15
C LEU A 250 14.60 -12.87 -3.65
N ASP A 251 13.76 -13.56 -4.41
CA ASP A 251 13.31 -14.93 -4.09
C ASP A 251 14.44 -15.98 -4.14
N SER A 252 15.56 -15.69 -4.82
CA SER A 252 16.74 -16.55 -4.86
C SER A 252 17.67 -16.35 -3.66
N ILE A 253 17.41 -15.37 -2.80
CA ILE A 253 18.25 -15.08 -1.63
C ILE A 253 18.04 -16.17 -0.58
N GLU A 254 19.13 -16.85 -0.25
CA GLU A 254 19.22 -17.83 0.83
C GLU A 254 20.11 -17.27 1.93
N ILE A 255 19.58 -17.22 3.15
CA ILE A 255 20.30 -16.72 4.33
C ILE A 255 20.67 -17.93 5.18
N ILE A 256 21.97 -18.15 5.38
CA ILE A 256 22.51 -19.23 6.19
C ILE A 256 23.11 -18.62 7.45
N GLY A 257 22.62 -19.04 8.61
CA GLY A 257 23.20 -18.71 9.91
C GLY A 257 23.88 -19.93 10.52
N TYR A 258 25.15 -19.81 10.89
CA TYR A 258 25.83 -20.84 11.65
C TYR A 258 25.69 -20.59 13.15
N HIS A 259 25.13 -21.57 13.87
CA HIS A 259 25.12 -21.57 15.33
C HIS A 259 26.42 -22.21 15.84
N GLY A 260 27.42 -21.38 16.14
CA GLY A 260 28.69 -21.75 16.76
C GLY A 260 29.21 -20.65 17.70
N GLU A 261 30.47 -20.75 18.15
CA GLU A 261 31.11 -19.75 19.03
C GLU A 261 31.24 -18.35 18.39
N GLN A 262 31.22 -18.28 17.05
CA GLN A 262 31.03 -17.06 16.28
C GLN A 262 29.82 -17.22 15.36
N LYS A 263 28.82 -16.33 15.49
CA LYS A 263 27.69 -16.27 14.54
C LYS A 263 28.18 -15.69 13.22
N GLU A 264 28.52 -16.56 12.27
CA GLU A 264 28.76 -16.15 10.90
C GLU A 264 27.46 -16.27 10.10
N TRP A 265 27.07 -15.16 9.47
CA TRP A 265 25.98 -15.13 8.50
C TRP A 265 26.55 -15.24 7.10
N GLN A 266 25.87 -15.94 6.22
CA GLN A 266 26.17 -15.94 4.78
C GLN A 266 24.89 -15.72 4.00
N MET A 267 24.97 -14.93 2.93
CA MET A 267 23.84 -14.69 2.05
C MET A 267 24.23 -15.06 0.61
N LYS A 268 23.58 -16.10 0.09
CA LYS A 268 23.74 -16.62 -1.27
C LYS A 268 22.57 -16.16 -2.12
N ALA A 269 22.82 -15.90 -3.39
CA ALA A 269 21.77 -15.52 -4.34
C ALA A 269 22.13 -15.94 -5.77
N LEU A 270 21.16 -15.79 -6.68
CA LEU A 270 21.35 -15.97 -8.11
C LEU A 270 21.37 -14.62 -8.82
N ARG A 271 22.45 -14.38 -9.59
CA ARG A 271 22.69 -13.16 -10.36
C ARG A 271 22.53 -13.40 -11.86
N LEU A 272 21.87 -12.48 -12.55
CA LEU A 272 21.77 -12.42 -14.01
C LEU A 272 22.36 -11.11 -14.52
N SER A 273 23.41 -11.19 -15.34
CA SER A 273 23.95 -10.03 -16.06
C SER A 273 23.34 -9.98 -17.47
N PRO A 274 22.62 -8.90 -17.86
CA PRO A 274 22.05 -8.78 -19.21
C PRO A 274 23.08 -8.99 -20.32
N THR A 275 24.27 -8.41 -20.18
CA THR A 275 25.38 -8.54 -21.12
C THR A 275 25.88 -9.98 -21.21
N LEU A 276 26.02 -10.67 -20.07
CA LEU A 276 26.45 -12.06 -20.04
C LEU A 276 25.42 -12.99 -20.70
N VAL A 277 24.14 -12.79 -20.39
CA VAL A 277 23.03 -13.59 -20.94
C VAL A 277 22.97 -13.40 -22.45
N ALA A 278 23.00 -12.14 -22.92
CA ALA A 278 23.01 -11.83 -24.36
C ALA A 278 24.21 -12.48 -25.07
N ARG A 279 25.41 -12.37 -24.49
CA ARG A 279 26.63 -13.01 -25.02
C ARG A 279 26.52 -14.54 -25.09
N ARG A 280 26.00 -15.19 -24.05
CA ARG A 280 25.82 -16.66 -24.02
C ARG A 280 24.77 -17.14 -25.02
N LEU A 281 23.73 -16.35 -25.26
CA LEU A 281 22.70 -16.60 -26.28
C LEU A 281 23.18 -16.25 -27.71
N GLY A 282 24.28 -15.51 -27.84
CA GLY A 282 24.79 -15.01 -29.12
C GLY A 282 23.86 -13.97 -29.77
N ILE A 283 23.16 -13.18 -28.97
CA ILE A 283 22.28 -12.08 -29.40
C ILE A 283 22.86 -10.74 -28.93
N PRO A 284 22.58 -9.62 -29.63
CA PRO A 284 23.16 -8.32 -29.25
C PRO A 284 22.65 -7.82 -27.89
N ASN A 285 21.36 -8.01 -27.61
CA ASN A 285 20.73 -7.66 -26.34
C ASN A 285 19.47 -8.51 -26.10
N MET A 286 18.89 -8.41 -24.91
CA MET A 286 17.69 -9.17 -24.52
C MET A 286 16.38 -8.60 -25.07
N GLN A 287 16.40 -7.42 -25.67
CA GLN A 287 15.20 -6.66 -25.99
C GLN A 287 14.40 -7.32 -27.10
N HIS A 288 15.05 -7.70 -28.21
CA HIS A 288 14.37 -8.40 -29.29
C HIS A 288 13.92 -9.80 -28.85
N PHE A 289 14.72 -10.50 -28.04
CA PHE A 289 14.33 -11.78 -27.46
C PHE A 289 13.02 -11.65 -26.68
N ALA A 290 12.89 -10.61 -25.86
CA ALA A 290 11.70 -10.33 -25.08
C ALA A 290 10.51 -9.90 -25.94
N PHE A 291 10.73 -9.10 -27.00
CA PHE A 291 9.67 -8.74 -27.95
C PHE A 291 9.08 -9.97 -28.64
N GLN A 292 9.92 -10.89 -29.08
CA GLN A 292 9.49 -12.14 -29.69
C GLN A 292 8.72 -13.02 -28.69
N LEU A 293 9.18 -13.11 -27.44
CA LEU A 293 8.49 -13.84 -26.38
C LEU A 293 7.13 -13.22 -26.03
N LYS A 294 7.04 -11.89 -26.01
CA LYS A 294 5.78 -11.18 -25.81
C LYS A 294 4.79 -11.45 -26.95
N THR A 295 5.29 -11.58 -28.18
CA THR A 295 4.48 -11.86 -29.37
C THR A 295 4.05 -13.33 -29.45
N ASP A 296 4.94 -14.25 -29.03
CA ASP A 296 4.72 -15.70 -29.05
C ASP A 296 5.15 -16.31 -27.69
N PRO A 297 4.27 -16.29 -26.66
CA PRO A 297 4.60 -16.73 -25.30
C PRO A 297 4.89 -18.23 -25.15
N ASN A 298 4.65 -19.03 -26.19
CA ASN A 298 4.85 -20.47 -26.20
C ASN A 298 6.12 -20.89 -26.97
N ALA A 299 6.82 -19.94 -27.60
CA ALA A 299 8.05 -20.21 -28.32
C ALA A 299 9.17 -20.74 -27.40
N GLY A 300 9.90 -21.75 -27.87
CA GLY A 300 11.07 -22.27 -27.17
C GLY A 300 12.28 -21.34 -27.27
N THR A 301 13.23 -21.43 -26.33
CA THR A 301 14.42 -20.55 -26.26
C THR A 301 15.22 -20.53 -27.57
N ALA A 302 15.45 -21.69 -28.20
CA ALA A 302 16.22 -21.77 -29.44
C ALA A 302 15.57 -21.01 -30.61
N GLU A 303 14.24 -21.08 -30.71
CA GLU A 303 13.48 -20.37 -31.73
C GLU A 303 13.50 -18.86 -31.49
N LEU A 304 13.33 -18.43 -30.24
CA LEU A 304 13.44 -17.01 -29.85
C LEU A 304 14.83 -16.43 -30.17
N VAL A 305 15.90 -17.19 -29.91
CA VAL A 305 17.27 -16.80 -30.27
C VAL A 305 17.44 -16.71 -31.78
N ARG A 306 16.95 -17.69 -32.54
CA ARG A 306 17.03 -17.69 -34.01
C ARG A 306 16.32 -16.47 -34.60
N ARG A 307 15.10 -16.17 -34.15
CA ARG A 307 14.35 -14.96 -34.56
C ARG A 307 15.11 -13.68 -34.19
N SER A 308 15.81 -13.68 -33.06
CA SER A 308 16.55 -12.50 -32.57
C SER A 308 17.87 -12.21 -33.25
N LYS A 309 18.47 -13.20 -33.91
CA LYS A 309 19.68 -13.00 -34.72
C LYS A 309 19.38 -12.43 -36.11
N ASN A 310 18.19 -12.70 -36.65
CA ASN A 310 17.84 -12.42 -38.04
C ASN A 310 16.97 -11.16 -38.24
N TYR A 311 16.80 -10.35 -37.21
CA TYR A 311 15.84 -9.25 -37.23
C TYR A 311 16.48 -7.90 -37.60
N SER A 312 15.83 -7.14 -38.48
CA SER A 312 16.34 -5.87 -39.01
C SER A 312 15.97 -4.61 -38.22
N GLY A 313 15.21 -4.71 -37.12
CA GLY A 313 14.94 -3.58 -36.21
C GLY A 313 13.79 -2.64 -36.64
N ASP A 314 13.25 -2.78 -37.85
CA ASP A 314 12.41 -1.73 -38.46
C ASP A 314 10.88 -1.86 -38.21
N ALA A 315 10.37 -2.90 -37.53
CA ALA A 315 8.92 -2.99 -37.37
C ALA A 315 8.39 -1.93 -36.37
N PRO A 316 7.31 -1.22 -36.70
CA PRO A 316 6.70 -0.21 -35.82
C PRO A 316 6.34 -0.76 -34.42
N GLU A 317 5.89 -2.01 -34.34
CA GLU A 317 5.52 -2.66 -33.08
C GLU A 317 6.72 -2.87 -32.16
N TYR A 318 7.90 -3.17 -32.73
CA TYR A 318 9.14 -3.30 -31.98
C TYR A 318 9.62 -1.94 -31.48
N GLN A 319 9.51 -0.89 -32.30
CA GLN A 319 9.87 0.47 -31.90
C GLN A 319 8.99 0.98 -30.75
N LEU A 320 7.67 0.74 -30.81
CA LEU A 320 6.77 1.05 -29.70
C LEU A 320 7.09 0.24 -28.43
N PHE A 321 7.52 -1.02 -28.59
CA PHE A 321 7.93 -1.86 -27.47
C PHE A 321 9.21 -1.35 -26.81
N ILE A 322 10.23 -1.03 -27.60
CA ILE A 322 11.56 -0.67 -27.09
C ILE A 322 11.58 0.71 -26.44
N HIS A 323 10.71 1.61 -26.87
CA HIS A 323 10.58 2.95 -26.27
C HIS A 323 10.34 2.89 -24.76
N GLN A 324 9.75 1.80 -24.23
CA GLN A 324 9.55 1.60 -22.78
C GLN A 324 10.85 1.32 -22.01
N TYR A 325 11.87 0.80 -22.71
CA TYR A 325 13.15 0.37 -22.15
C TYR A 325 14.32 1.29 -22.56
N GLN A 326 14.05 2.29 -23.38
CA GLN A 326 14.98 3.37 -23.68
C GLN A 326 14.94 4.35 -22.50
N SER A 327 15.94 4.28 -21.63
CA SER A 327 16.10 5.26 -20.55
C SER A 327 16.41 6.63 -21.16
N GLU A 328 15.38 7.43 -21.42
CA GLU A 328 15.60 8.85 -21.69
C GLU A 328 16.20 9.48 -20.43
N THR A 329 17.41 10.02 -20.59
CA THR A 329 18.18 10.77 -19.59
C THR A 329 17.54 12.13 -19.28
N LEU A 330 16.21 12.21 -19.20
CA LEU A 330 15.49 13.41 -18.84
C LEU A 330 15.82 13.75 -17.39
N ASP A 331 16.56 14.84 -17.17
CA ASP A 331 16.82 15.60 -15.94
C ASP A 331 16.33 14.99 -14.59
N HIS A 332 16.69 13.73 -14.35
CA HIS A 332 16.17 12.93 -13.24
C HIS A 332 16.57 13.54 -11.90
N GLN A 333 17.67 14.31 -11.87
CA GLN A 333 18.12 15.01 -10.67
C GLN A 333 17.26 16.22 -10.31
N GLU A 334 16.80 17.01 -11.27
CA GLU A 334 15.92 18.16 -10.99
C GLU A 334 14.53 17.69 -10.55
N SER A 335 13.96 16.70 -11.24
CA SER A 335 12.67 16.09 -10.86
C SER A 335 12.70 15.44 -9.48
N MET A 336 13.82 14.81 -9.10
CA MET A 336 14.03 14.25 -7.76
C MET A 336 14.10 15.33 -6.67
N ARG A 337 14.73 16.47 -6.93
CA ARG A 337 14.82 17.58 -5.95
C ARG A 337 13.45 18.19 -5.64
N GLN A 338 12.53 18.15 -6.61
CA GLN A 338 11.19 18.72 -6.49
C GLN A 338 10.19 17.75 -5.83
N THR A 339 10.49 16.44 -5.81
CA THR A 339 9.57 15.42 -5.29
C THR A 339 9.69 15.30 -3.76
N PRO A 340 8.62 15.58 -2.99
CA PRO A 340 8.64 15.47 -1.54
C PRO A 340 8.83 14.01 -1.13
N GLN A 341 9.84 13.77 -0.30
CA GLN A 341 10.31 12.41 -0.03
C GLN A 341 9.42 11.65 0.98
N ASP A 342 8.54 12.34 1.71
CA ASP A 342 7.75 11.77 2.82
C ASP A 342 6.28 11.52 2.46
N LEU A 343 5.95 11.53 1.17
CA LEU A 343 4.60 11.23 0.69
C LEU A 343 4.38 9.72 0.62
N ASP A 344 3.12 9.32 0.70
CA ASP A 344 2.71 7.99 0.28
C ASP A 344 2.64 7.97 -1.25
N ALA A 345 2.97 6.84 -1.90
CA ALA A 345 2.99 6.75 -3.37
C ALA A 345 1.71 7.28 -4.06
N ARG A 346 0.53 7.01 -3.47
CA ARG A 346 -0.76 7.50 -3.98
C ARG A 346 -0.91 9.02 -3.88
N VAL A 347 -0.38 9.62 -2.82
CA VAL A 347 -0.39 11.07 -2.61
C VAL A 347 0.67 11.74 -3.47
N SER A 348 1.85 11.11 -3.62
CA SER A 348 2.89 11.53 -4.55
C SER A 348 2.36 11.53 -5.99
N GLU A 349 1.61 10.51 -6.40
CA GLU A 349 1.03 10.45 -7.74
C GLU A 349 0.01 11.57 -7.99
N LEU A 350 -0.80 11.93 -7.00
CA LEU A 350 -1.68 13.09 -7.10
C LEU A 350 -0.87 14.39 -7.17
N PHE A 351 0.18 14.52 -6.37
CA PHE A 351 1.07 15.69 -6.36
C PHE A 351 1.78 15.87 -7.71
N CYS A 352 2.39 14.81 -8.25
CA CYS A 352 3.08 14.85 -9.55
C CYS A 352 2.14 15.18 -10.73
N GLN A 353 0.83 14.88 -10.62
CA GLN A 353 -0.15 15.31 -11.62
C GLN A 353 -0.33 16.85 -11.66
N TYR A 354 -0.04 17.55 -10.57
CA TYR A 354 -0.03 19.02 -10.52
C TYR A 354 1.34 19.60 -10.91
N GLU A 355 2.44 19.02 -10.41
CA GLU A 355 3.79 19.57 -10.68
C GLU A 355 4.30 19.26 -12.09
N LEU A 356 3.98 18.08 -12.61
CA LEU A 356 4.49 17.55 -13.88
C LEU A 356 3.31 17.13 -14.79
N PRO A 357 2.40 18.06 -15.13
CA PRO A 357 1.17 17.73 -15.85
C PRO A 357 1.45 17.15 -17.24
N GLN A 358 2.53 17.57 -17.92
CA GLN A 358 2.88 17.03 -19.24
C GLN A 358 3.19 15.54 -19.23
N THR A 359 3.67 15.02 -18.10
CA THR A 359 4.06 13.61 -17.93
C THR A 359 2.94 12.78 -17.31
N TYR A 360 2.25 13.32 -16.31
CA TYR A 360 1.31 12.55 -15.48
C TYR A 360 -0.15 12.95 -15.63
N LEU A 361 -0.46 14.07 -16.29
CA LEU A 361 -1.83 14.55 -16.51
C LEU A 361 -2.20 14.45 -17.99
N SER A 362 -2.99 13.44 -18.34
CA SER A 362 -3.76 13.46 -19.60
C SER A 362 -4.70 14.68 -19.59
N SER A 363 -5.22 15.16 -20.72
CA SER A 363 -6.23 16.24 -20.88
C SER A 363 -7.55 16.16 -20.05
N ASN A 364 -7.65 15.23 -19.10
CA ASN A 364 -8.69 15.09 -18.08
C ASN A 364 -8.23 15.63 -16.72
N ALA A 365 -9.17 15.75 -15.77
CA ALA A 365 -8.89 16.13 -14.39
C ALA A 365 -7.94 15.16 -13.63
N PRO A 366 -7.23 15.64 -12.58
CA PRO A 366 -6.37 14.82 -11.73
C PRO A 366 -7.12 13.65 -11.09
N ARG A 367 -6.36 12.60 -10.75
CA ARG A 367 -6.90 11.31 -10.31
C ARG A 367 -6.28 10.89 -8.99
N MET A 368 -7.12 10.35 -8.12
CA MET A 368 -6.69 9.69 -6.89
C MET A 368 -7.16 8.22 -6.92
N TYR A 369 -6.24 7.30 -6.72
CA TYR A 369 -6.53 5.87 -6.66
C TYR A 369 -6.53 5.40 -5.21
N LEU A 370 -7.72 5.16 -4.64
CA LEU A 370 -7.83 4.66 -3.28
C LEU A 370 -7.57 3.15 -3.23
N ALA A 371 -6.89 2.72 -2.18
CA ALA A 371 -6.61 1.31 -1.94
C ALA A 371 -7.91 0.52 -1.68
N ILE A 372 -7.92 -0.76 -2.03
CA ILE A 372 -9.00 -1.67 -1.64
C ILE A 372 -8.81 -2.05 -0.18
N LEU A 373 -9.65 -1.48 0.69
CA LEU A 373 -9.65 -1.82 2.11
C LEU A 373 -10.25 -3.22 2.32
N PRO A 374 -9.84 -3.94 3.37
CA PRO A 374 -10.51 -5.17 3.77
C PRO A 374 -11.88 -4.84 4.36
N GLU A 375 -12.90 -4.76 3.50
CA GLU A 375 -14.25 -4.34 3.86
C GLU A 375 -15.33 -5.31 3.34
N ASP A 376 -16.51 -5.28 3.95
CA ASP A 376 -17.68 -5.96 3.37
C ASP A 376 -18.13 -5.27 2.07
N HIS A 377 -17.94 -5.92 0.93
CA HIS A 377 -18.30 -5.37 -0.38
C HIS A 377 -19.82 -5.25 -0.65
N ALA A 378 -20.69 -5.90 0.13
CA ALA A 378 -22.14 -5.65 0.05
C ALA A 378 -22.58 -4.40 0.79
N LYS A 379 -21.75 -3.85 1.69
CA LYS A 379 -22.01 -2.57 2.35
C LYS A 379 -21.53 -1.39 1.51
N ARG A 380 -21.95 -0.18 1.89
CA ARG A 380 -21.42 1.09 1.35
C ARG A 380 -19.91 1.12 1.54
N CYS A 381 -19.16 1.69 0.60
CA CYS A 381 -17.70 1.72 0.69
C CYS A 381 -17.22 2.49 1.92
N ALA A 382 -16.31 1.89 2.69
CA ALA A 382 -15.73 2.47 3.89
C ALA A 382 -15.04 3.82 3.62
N TRP A 383 -14.53 4.05 2.40
CA TRP A 383 -13.95 5.33 2.01
C TRP A 383 -14.91 6.51 2.05
N VAL A 384 -16.23 6.27 2.09
CA VAL A 384 -17.23 7.33 2.24
C VAL A 384 -17.02 8.09 3.55
N GLU A 385 -16.64 7.41 4.63
CA GLU A 385 -16.51 7.99 5.97
C GLU A 385 -15.39 9.04 6.03
N GLY A 386 -14.30 8.83 5.29
CA GLY A 386 -13.20 9.78 5.20
C GLY A 386 -13.30 10.82 4.07
N ARG A 387 -14.44 10.91 3.34
CA ARG A 387 -14.54 11.71 2.11
C ARG A 387 -14.38 13.22 2.34
N LEU A 388 -14.90 13.75 3.45
CA LEU A 388 -14.81 15.18 3.78
C LEU A 388 -13.34 15.63 3.88
N TYR A 389 -12.51 14.85 4.58
CA TYR A 389 -11.09 15.13 4.79
C TYR A 389 -10.29 15.11 3.50
N ARG A 390 -10.54 14.12 2.62
CA ARG A 390 -9.90 14.06 1.31
C ARG A 390 -10.32 15.23 0.42
N LYS A 391 -11.61 15.58 0.42
CA LYS A 391 -12.11 16.75 -0.30
C LYS A 391 -11.44 18.05 0.16
N LEU A 392 -11.26 18.21 1.48
CA LEU A 392 -10.52 19.33 2.05
C LEU A 392 -9.06 19.31 1.58
N ALA A 393 -8.40 18.16 1.65
CA ALA A 393 -7.02 17.97 1.24
C ALA A 393 -6.79 18.35 -0.24
N TYR A 394 -7.62 17.82 -1.15
CA TYR A 394 -7.52 18.12 -2.58
C TYR A 394 -7.80 19.59 -2.88
N SER A 395 -8.76 20.20 -2.17
CA SER A 395 -9.08 21.63 -2.36
C SER A 395 -7.93 22.51 -1.89
N ILE A 396 -7.25 22.16 -0.80
CA ILE A 396 -6.05 22.86 -0.30
C ILE A 396 -4.92 22.77 -1.32
N LEU A 397 -4.59 21.57 -1.80
CA LEU A 397 -3.55 21.37 -2.82
C LEU A 397 -3.85 22.22 -4.07
N ASN A 398 -5.08 22.15 -4.59
CA ASN A 398 -5.48 22.91 -5.76
C ASN A 398 -5.43 24.43 -5.53
N ALA A 399 -5.88 24.91 -4.36
CA ALA A 399 -5.82 26.34 -4.03
C ALA A 399 -4.38 26.87 -3.91
N SER A 400 -3.40 26.00 -3.64
CA SER A 400 -1.98 26.37 -3.57
C SER A 400 -1.29 26.53 -4.94
N ARG A 401 -2.03 26.36 -6.04
CA ARG A 401 -1.55 26.57 -7.42
C ARG A 401 -2.16 27.83 -8.06
N PRO A 402 -1.51 28.42 -9.08
CA PRO A 402 -2.05 29.54 -9.85
C PRO A 402 -3.40 29.22 -10.48
N ASP A 403 -4.26 30.22 -10.68
CA ASP A 403 -5.63 30.02 -11.20
C ASP A 403 -5.67 29.26 -12.55
N SER A 404 -4.67 29.46 -13.41
CA SER A 404 -4.54 28.78 -14.70
C SER A 404 -4.29 27.27 -14.61
N GLU A 405 -3.79 26.80 -13.47
CA GLU A 405 -3.39 25.41 -13.22
C GLU A 405 -4.37 24.69 -12.29
N ARG A 406 -5.44 25.38 -11.86
CA ARG A 406 -6.45 24.82 -10.98
C ARG A 406 -7.38 23.89 -11.74
N SER A 407 -7.71 22.77 -11.11
CA SER A 407 -8.74 21.84 -11.55
C SER A 407 -10.06 22.10 -10.83
N GLU A 408 -11.19 21.87 -11.53
CA GLU A 408 -12.52 21.98 -10.93
C GLU A 408 -12.87 20.79 -10.01
N PHE A 409 -12.28 19.63 -10.27
CA PHE A 409 -12.56 18.39 -9.57
C PHE A 409 -11.36 17.44 -9.59
N VAL A 410 -11.35 16.49 -8.65
CA VAL A 410 -10.48 15.31 -8.67
C VAL A 410 -11.33 14.06 -8.88
N ASN A 411 -10.89 13.16 -9.76
CA ASN A 411 -11.53 11.87 -10.00
C ASN A 411 -10.98 10.83 -9.03
N GLU A 412 -11.78 10.45 -8.04
CA GLU A 412 -11.42 9.44 -7.05
C GLU A 412 -11.88 8.05 -7.50
N TYR A 413 -10.96 7.12 -7.70
CA TYR A 413 -11.24 5.73 -8.03
C TYR A 413 -11.40 4.93 -6.75
N THR A 414 -12.61 4.43 -6.52
CA THR A 414 -12.96 3.66 -5.34
C THR A 414 -13.95 2.54 -5.68
N ARG A 415 -14.20 1.64 -4.74
CA ARG A 415 -15.18 0.57 -4.90
C ARG A 415 -16.60 1.14 -4.88
N ARG A 416 -17.45 0.69 -5.81
CA ARG A 416 -18.91 0.87 -5.77
C ARG A 416 -19.59 -0.46 -6.06
N GLY A 417 -20.06 -1.13 -5.00
CA GLY A 417 -20.57 -2.50 -5.10
C GLY A 417 -19.47 -3.45 -5.58
N GLY A 418 -19.75 -4.20 -6.66
CA GLY A 418 -18.83 -5.17 -7.28
C GLY A 418 -17.92 -4.62 -8.38
N ARG A 419 -17.69 -3.30 -8.46
CA ARG A 419 -16.79 -2.69 -9.45
C ARG A 419 -15.96 -1.53 -8.90
N ILE A 420 -14.86 -1.20 -9.56
CA ILE A 420 -14.20 0.10 -9.39
C ILE A 420 -14.96 1.16 -10.18
N ALA A 421 -15.25 2.29 -9.54
CA ALA A 421 -15.97 3.40 -10.13
C ALA A 421 -15.28 4.72 -9.78
N VAL A 422 -15.55 5.74 -10.59
CA VAL A 422 -15.07 7.10 -10.37
C VAL A 422 -16.11 7.87 -9.54
N ASP A 423 -15.66 8.49 -8.45
CA ASP A 423 -16.38 9.53 -7.74
C ASP A 423 -15.76 10.90 -8.08
N LYS A 424 -16.59 11.85 -8.53
CA LYS A 424 -16.15 13.18 -8.93
C LYS A 424 -16.16 14.10 -7.71
N ILE A 425 -14.98 14.40 -7.17
CA ILE A 425 -14.81 15.25 -5.99
C ILE A 425 -14.64 16.71 -6.45
N VAL A 426 -15.72 17.48 -6.40
CA VAL A 426 -15.72 18.91 -6.75
C VAL A 426 -14.87 19.71 -5.75
N LEU A 427 -13.85 20.40 -6.23
CA LEU A 427 -12.96 21.21 -5.40
C LEU A 427 -13.65 22.52 -5.00
N ARG A 428 -13.22 23.09 -3.88
CA ARG A 428 -13.88 24.24 -3.26
C ARG A 428 -12.95 25.43 -3.14
N ASP A 429 -13.56 26.59 -2.99
CA ASP A 429 -12.87 27.87 -2.86
C ASP A 429 -12.17 28.03 -1.49
N LYS A 430 -11.39 29.11 -1.39
CA LYS A 430 -10.65 29.47 -0.17
C LYS A 430 -11.55 29.68 1.05
N LYS A 431 -12.78 30.20 0.86
CA LYS A 431 -13.72 30.47 1.96
C LYS A 431 -14.17 29.16 2.61
N TRP A 432 -14.58 28.20 1.79
CA TRP A 432 -14.97 26.87 2.26
C TRP A 432 -13.80 26.13 2.92
N ILE A 433 -12.59 26.25 2.36
CA ILE A 433 -11.38 25.65 2.94
C ILE A 433 -11.14 26.18 4.36
N VAL A 434 -11.16 27.51 4.55
CA VAL A 434 -10.94 28.12 5.87
C VAL A 434 -12.04 27.71 6.85
N GLU A 435 -13.31 27.75 6.44
CA GLU A 435 -14.43 27.33 7.27
C GLU A 435 -14.27 25.87 7.75
N LYS A 436 -14.03 24.94 6.81
CA LYS A 436 -13.90 23.51 7.16
C LYS A 436 -12.63 23.19 7.94
N THR A 437 -11.55 23.91 7.69
CA THR A 437 -10.32 23.82 8.50
C THR A 437 -10.61 24.22 9.95
N ASN A 438 -11.26 25.37 10.17
CA ASN A 438 -11.58 25.86 11.51
C ASN A 438 -12.58 24.95 12.23
N MET A 439 -13.58 24.40 11.52
CA MET A 439 -14.50 23.41 12.09
C MET A 439 -13.77 22.15 12.54
N LEU A 440 -12.85 21.64 11.72
CA LEU A 440 -12.06 20.45 12.05
C LEU A 440 -11.14 20.70 13.25
N VAL A 441 -10.42 21.83 13.27
CA VAL A 441 -9.56 22.22 14.39
C VAL A 441 -10.36 22.32 15.69
N SER A 442 -11.52 22.99 15.66
CA SER A 442 -12.41 23.09 16.82
C SER A 442 -12.90 21.73 17.30
N ARG A 443 -13.23 20.81 16.38
CA ARG A 443 -13.68 19.46 16.70
C ARG A 443 -12.59 18.60 17.32
N LEU A 444 -11.38 18.62 16.74
CA LEU A 444 -10.19 17.95 17.29
C LEU A 444 -9.89 18.45 18.71
N LYS A 445 -9.87 19.78 18.92
CA LYS A 445 -9.64 20.40 20.22
C LYS A 445 -10.74 20.09 21.23
N SER A 446 -12.00 20.09 20.82
CA SER A 446 -13.13 19.74 21.69
C SER A 446 -13.00 18.31 22.23
N ILE A 447 -12.77 17.34 21.34
CA ILE A 447 -12.57 15.94 21.73
C ILE A 447 -11.36 15.81 22.64
N HIS A 448 -10.25 16.48 22.32
CA HIS A 448 -9.02 16.47 23.13
C HIS A 448 -9.25 17.03 24.55
N ASN A 449 -9.97 18.14 24.67
CA ASN A 449 -10.29 18.75 25.96
C ASN A 449 -11.19 17.84 26.80
N ILE A 450 -12.16 17.17 26.19
CA ILE A 450 -13.06 16.25 26.90
C ILE A 450 -12.30 15.01 27.40
N LEU A 451 -11.28 14.56 26.67
CA LEU A 451 -10.38 13.47 27.06
C LEU A 451 -9.28 13.90 28.05
N GLY A 452 -9.38 15.12 28.61
CA GLY A 452 -8.50 15.58 29.67
C GLY A 452 -7.15 16.13 29.22
N GLY A 453 -7.00 16.50 27.94
CA GLY A 453 -5.83 17.24 27.44
C GLY A 453 -4.51 16.47 27.49
N LYS A 454 -4.55 15.13 27.53
CA LYS A 454 -3.36 14.26 27.48
C LYS A 454 -2.79 14.22 26.06
N ALA A 455 -1.51 13.86 25.92
CA ALA A 455 -0.85 13.70 24.61
C ALA A 455 -1.68 12.86 23.63
N LEU A 456 -1.65 13.22 22.33
CA LEU A 456 -2.43 12.60 21.27
C LEU A 456 -1.98 11.16 21.01
N SER A 457 -2.52 10.22 21.79
CA SER A 457 -2.23 8.79 21.66
C SER A 457 -2.94 8.16 20.45
N PRO A 458 -2.53 6.97 19.99
CA PRO A 458 -3.30 6.22 19.00
C PRO A 458 -4.77 6.01 19.40
N GLY A 459 -5.05 5.86 20.70
CA GLY A 459 -6.40 5.78 21.25
C GLY A 459 -7.23 7.05 20.99
N TYR A 460 -6.62 8.25 21.11
CA TYR A 460 -7.30 9.52 20.77
C TYR A 460 -7.80 9.52 19.32
N TRP A 461 -6.97 9.09 18.38
CA TRP A 461 -7.33 9.09 16.97
C TRP A 461 -8.41 8.06 16.63
N ILE A 462 -8.37 6.89 17.27
CA ILE A 462 -9.46 5.90 17.19
C ILE A 462 -10.76 6.52 17.75
N MET A 463 -10.70 7.18 18.92
CA MET A 463 -11.85 7.86 19.51
C MET A 463 -12.43 8.91 18.55
N PHE A 464 -11.59 9.73 17.94
CA PHE A 464 -11.99 10.70 16.93
C PHE A 464 -12.72 10.03 15.76
N SER A 465 -12.17 8.93 15.22
CA SER A 465 -12.84 8.17 14.15
C SER A 465 -14.20 7.61 14.57
N LEU A 466 -14.36 7.15 15.81
CA LEU A 466 -15.65 6.67 16.31
C LEU A 466 -16.67 7.81 16.40
N CYS A 467 -16.26 8.98 16.87
CA CYS A 467 -17.10 10.17 16.87
C CYS A 467 -17.52 10.53 15.44
N GLU A 468 -16.63 10.46 14.45
CA GLU A 468 -17.00 10.70 13.06
C GLU A 468 -18.06 9.72 12.53
N LEU A 469 -17.96 8.45 12.88
CA LEU A 469 -18.91 7.43 12.43
C LEU A 469 -20.30 7.61 13.05
N TYR A 470 -20.38 7.82 14.37
CA TYR A 470 -21.67 7.76 15.08
C TYR A 470 -22.28 9.11 15.40
N CYS A 471 -21.48 10.19 15.43
CA CYS A 471 -22.02 11.51 15.68
C CYS A 471 -22.59 12.14 14.40
N VAL A 472 -22.06 11.83 13.21
CA VAL A 472 -22.43 12.57 11.99
C VAL A 472 -23.69 12.02 11.32
N ASP A 473 -23.95 10.71 11.40
CA ASP A 473 -25.08 10.05 10.75
C ASP A 473 -25.91 9.21 11.75
N PRO A 474 -27.12 9.69 12.14
CA PRO A 474 -27.98 8.99 13.09
C PRO A 474 -28.62 7.70 12.52
N SER A 475 -28.39 7.37 11.25
CA SER A 475 -28.85 6.12 10.64
C SER A 475 -27.98 4.90 10.99
N HIS A 476 -26.81 5.11 11.60
CA HIS A 476 -25.96 4.00 12.06
C HIS A 476 -26.59 3.32 13.27
N THR A 477 -26.82 2.00 13.15
CA THR A 477 -27.19 1.17 14.30
C THR A 477 -26.01 1.16 15.28
N PHE A 478 -26.26 1.69 16.47
CA PHE A 478 -25.25 1.81 17.51
C PHE A 478 -24.94 0.43 18.13
N PRO A 479 -23.68 -0.04 18.15
CA PRO A 479 -23.31 -1.25 18.86
C PRO A 479 -23.48 -1.04 20.37
N ASP A 480 -23.95 -2.06 21.09
CA ASP A 480 -24.00 -1.99 22.55
C ASP A 480 -22.58 -1.85 23.15
N SER A 481 -22.51 -1.21 24.30
CA SER A 481 -21.32 -1.06 25.13
C SER A 481 -20.54 -2.37 25.31
N ALA A 482 -21.22 -3.51 25.54
CA ALA A 482 -20.54 -4.80 25.69
C ALA A 482 -19.89 -5.27 24.38
N GLN A 483 -20.55 -5.01 23.25
CA GLN A 483 -20.03 -5.33 21.92
C GLN A 483 -18.78 -4.49 21.60
N LEU A 484 -18.80 -3.19 21.93
CA LEU A 484 -17.64 -2.31 21.77
C LEU A 484 -16.47 -2.75 22.65
N ARG A 485 -16.69 -3.00 23.95
CA ARG A 485 -15.63 -3.49 24.85
C ARG A 485 -14.99 -4.76 24.32
N ARG A 486 -15.81 -5.69 23.82
CA ARG A 486 -15.33 -6.94 23.23
C ARG A 486 -14.52 -6.68 21.96
N PHE A 487 -15.03 -5.85 21.05
CA PHE A 487 -14.34 -5.49 19.82
C PHE A 487 -12.95 -4.89 20.09
N PHE A 488 -12.83 -3.95 21.02
CA PHE A 488 -11.55 -3.35 21.39
C PHE A 488 -10.61 -4.28 22.15
N THR A 489 -11.12 -5.35 22.77
CA THR A 489 -10.29 -6.33 23.51
C THR A 489 -9.78 -7.45 22.59
N VAL A 490 -10.66 -8.02 21.75
CA VAL A 490 -10.37 -9.23 20.96
C VAL A 490 -10.53 -9.06 19.45
N GLY A 491 -11.02 -7.92 18.98
CA GLY A 491 -11.13 -7.59 17.55
C GLY A 491 -12.46 -7.95 16.87
N HIS A 492 -13.47 -8.37 17.63
CA HIS A 492 -14.82 -8.67 17.12
C HIS A 492 -15.92 -8.47 18.17
N MET A 493 -17.13 -8.12 17.73
CA MET A 493 -18.28 -7.80 18.58
C MET A 493 -19.04 -9.05 19.07
N GLY A 494 -19.17 -10.06 18.22
CA GLY A 494 -19.92 -11.31 18.49
C GLY A 494 -19.04 -12.46 18.97
N GLU A 495 -19.59 -13.67 19.11
CA GLU A 495 -18.83 -14.87 19.52
C GLU A 495 -17.67 -15.21 18.58
N LYS A 496 -17.86 -14.92 17.29
CA LYS A 496 -16.93 -15.16 16.21
C LYS A 496 -16.71 -13.86 15.45
N LEU A 497 -15.60 -13.79 14.73
CA LEU A 497 -15.32 -12.70 13.81
C LEU A 497 -16.29 -12.73 12.62
N GLU A 498 -16.91 -11.59 12.34
CA GLU A 498 -17.82 -11.42 11.21
C GLU A 498 -17.38 -10.30 10.26
N TRP A 499 -17.95 -10.28 9.04
CA TRP A 499 -17.68 -9.23 8.06
C TRP A 499 -18.11 -7.83 8.51
N SER A 500 -19.05 -7.72 9.45
CA SER A 500 -19.41 -6.47 10.12
C SER A 500 -18.25 -5.89 10.92
N ASP A 501 -17.50 -6.71 11.65
CA ASP A 501 -16.32 -6.29 12.43
C ASP A 501 -15.18 -5.83 11.52
N ILE A 502 -14.95 -6.58 10.44
CA ILE A 502 -13.95 -6.26 9.41
C ILE A 502 -14.31 -4.92 8.74
N HIS A 503 -15.57 -4.75 8.36
CA HIS A 503 -16.06 -3.51 7.77
C HIS A 503 -15.94 -2.32 8.72
N PHE A 504 -16.26 -2.51 10.01
CA PHE A 504 -16.12 -1.48 11.02
C PHE A 504 -14.66 -1.03 11.19
N SER A 505 -13.72 -1.99 11.19
CA SER A 505 -12.29 -1.69 11.18
C SER A 505 -11.88 -0.88 9.94
N ALA A 506 -12.37 -1.24 8.76
CA ALA A 506 -12.11 -0.51 7.52
C ALA A 506 -12.66 0.92 7.55
N GLN A 507 -13.80 1.17 8.20
CA GLN A 507 -14.36 2.51 8.37
C GLN A 507 -13.47 3.39 9.26
N ILE A 508 -12.95 2.85 10.36
CA ILE A 508 -11.98 3.58 11.22
C ILE A 508 -10.70 3.89 10.41
N GLN A 509 -10.14 2.87 9.76
CA GLN A 509 -8.92 3.02 8.95
C GLN A 509 -9.09 4.02 7.81
N SER A 510 -10.27 4.09 7.18
CA SER A 510 -10.53 5.03 6.09
C SER A 510 -10.51 6.48 6.57
N ILE A 511 -11.03 6.77 7.77
CA ILE A 511 -10.99 8.10 8.38
C ILE A 511 -9.54 8.47 8.71
N LEU A 512 -8.83 7.60 9.42
CA LEU A 512 -7.43 7.83 9.81
C LEU A 512 -6.53 8.06 8.59
N TYR A 513 -6.67 7.23 7.55
CA TYR A 513 -5.88 7.42 6.33
C TYR A 513 -6.26 8.68 5.56
N SER A 514 -7.54 9.07 5.55
CA SER A 514 -7.95 10.33 4.95
C SER A 514 -7.37 11.55 5.69
N LEU A 515 -7.25 11.50 7.02
CA LEU A 515 -6.56 12.54 7.80
C LEU A 515 -5.07 12.56 7.49
N ARG A 516 -4.44 11.39 7.26
CA ARG A 516 -3.05 11.31 6.79
C ARG A 516 -2.89 11.96 5.41
N ILE A 517 -3.78 11.69 4.45
CA ILE A 517 -3.76 12.34 3.12
C ILE A 517 -3.85 13.86 3.29
N LEU A 518 -4.74 14.34 4.17
CA LEU A 518 -4.86 15.77 4.49
C LEU A 518 -3.56 16.33 5.05
N ASN A 519 -2.93 15.66 6.01
CA ASN A 519 -1.65 16.08 6.56
C ASN A 519 -0.54 16.15 5.49
N GLN A 520 -0.42 15.11 4.67
CA GLN A 520 0.60 15.06 3.62
C GLN A 520 0.41 16.16 2.57
N LEU A 521 -0.83 16.43 2.16
CA LEU A 521 -1.12 17.51 1.21
C LEU A 521 -0.98 18.90 1.82
N LEU A 522 -1.27 19.07 3.11
CA LEU A 522 -0.99 20.32 3.84
C LEU A 522 0.51 20.66 3.82
N ARG A 523 1.39 19.66 4.06
CA ARG A 523 2.85 19.85 4.10
C ARG A 523 3.47 20.28 2.77
N VAL A 524 2.83 19.99 1.64
CA VAL A 524 3.33 20.32 0.30
C VAL A 524 2.57 21.48 -0.36
N SER A 525 1.62 22.07 0.37
CA SER A 525 0.85 23.25 -0.05
C SER A 525 1.39 24.50 0.63
N THR A 526 1.30 25.66 -0.02
CA THR A 526 1.66 26.96 0.59
C THR A 526 0.66 27.34 1.70
N SER A 527 1.16 27.66 2.90
CA SER A 527 0.34 27.77 4.13
C SER A 527 -0.38 29.12 4.30
N CYS A 528 -1.38 29.09 5.17
CA CYS A 528 -2.03 30.22 5.84
C CYS A 528 -2.15 29.84 7.33
N ASP A 529 -2.19 30.79 8.27
CA ASP A 529 -2.15 30.53 9.73
C ASP A 529 -3.11 29.43 10.22
N SER A 530 -4.36 29.37 9.71
CA SER A 530 -5.33 28.32 10.06
C SER A 530 -4.86 26.91 9.64
N MET A 531 -4.14 26.80 8.53
CA MET A 531 -3.60 25.54 8.02
C MET A 531 -2.38 25.08 8.82
N GLU A 532 -1.59 26.00 9.38
CA GLU A 532 -0.44 25.67 10.23
C GLU A 532 -0.90 25.05 11.55
N ASN A 533 -1.96 25.61 12.17
CA ASN A 533 -2.57 25.04 13.37
C ASN A 533 -3.08 23.62 13.13
N LEU A 534 -3.81 23.40 12.02
CA LEU A 534 -4.27 22.07 11.66
C LEU A 534 -3.09 21.11 11.38
N GLY A 535 -2.09 21.56 10.64
CA GLY A 535 -0.88 20.80 10.34
C GLY A 535 -0.15 20.35 11.62
N SER A 536 -0.05 21.22 12.62
CA SER A 536 0.58 20.88 13.91
C SER A 536 -0.17 19.76 14.65
N ILE A 537 -1.51 19.78 14.67
CA ILE A 537 -2.32 18.74 15.31
C ILE A 537 -2.22 17.42 14.52
N LEU A 538 -2.27 17.49 13.19
CA LEU A 538 -2.19 16.30 12.34
C LEU A 538 -0.77 15.71 12.26
N ALA A 539 0.27 16.46 12.66
CA ALA A 539 1.63 15.94 12.76
C ALA A 539 1.75 14.83 13.83
N ASP A 540 0.87 14.85 14.84
CA ASP A 540 0.77 13.82 15.88
C ASP A 540 -0.09 12.61 15.47
N LEU A 541 -0.47 12.49 14.20
CA LEU A 541 -1.09 11.26 13.70
C LEU A 541 -0.15 10.07 13.90
N PRO A 542 -0.65 8.88 14.30
CA PRO A 542 0.19 7.71 14.45
C PRO A 542 0.80 7.32 13.10
N PRO A 543 1.98 6.66 13.09
CA PRO A 543 2.55 6.14 11.86
C PRO A 543 1.62 5.10 11.22
N LEU A 544 1.77 4.89 9.91
CA LEU A 544 0.88 4.05 9.11
C LEU A 544 0.79 2.62 9.62
N ARG A 545 1.91 2.09 10.16
CA ARG A 545 1.94 0.76 10.78
C ARG A 545 0.99 0.63 11.97
N VAL A 546 0.76 1.70 12.72
CA VAL A 546 -0.13 1.73 13.88
C VAL A 546 -1.57 1.99 13.44
N MET A 547 -1.79 2.94 12.51
CA MET A 547 -3.13 3.25 12.01
C MET A 547 -3.80 2.07 11.27
N MET A 548 -3.00 1.20 10.64
CA MET A 548 -3.48 0.03 9.88
C MET A 548 -3.41 -1.28 10.66
N GLU A 549 -2.96 -1.24 11.92
CA GLU A 549 -2.94 -2.40 12.81
C GLU A 549 -4.37 -2.75 13.25
N PRO A 550 -4.70 -4.05 13.47
CA PRO A 550 -5.89 -4.44 14.21
C PRO A 550 -6.07 -3.62 15.48
N VAL A 551 -7.25 -3.02 15.62
CA VAL A 551 -7.56 -2.10 16.72
C VAL A 551 -7.31 -2.73 18.09
N SER A 552 -7.60 -4.03 18.25
CA SER A 552 -7.36 -4.76 19.49
C SER A 552 -5.87 -4.80 19.89
N ASN A 553 -4.95 -4.84 18.93
CA ASN A 553 -3.52 -4.77 19.21
C ASN A 553 -3.10 -3.36 19.62
N VAL A 554 -3.60 -2.34 18.91
CA VAL A 554 -3.35 -0.93 19.27
C VAL A 554 -3.84 -0.65 20.68
N MET A 555 -5.01 -1.16 21.05
CA MET A 555 -5.55 -1.02 22.40
C MET A 555 -4.67 -1.71 23.46
N LYS A 556 -4.12 -2.89 23.19
CA LYS A 556 -3.23 -3.58 24.13
C LYS A 556 -1.89 -2.88 24.34
N GLU A 557 -1.34 -2.29 23.28
CA GLU A 557 0.02 -1.73 23.29
C GLU A 557 0.06 -0.23 23.62
N CYS A 558 -0.98 0.52 23.26
CA CYS A 558 -0.95 1.98 23.29
C CYS A 558 -1.96 2.61 24.25
N LEU A 559 -2.91 1.86 24.82
CA LEU A 559 -3.77 2.41 25.87
C LEU A 559 -3.03 2.43 27.21
N THR A 560 -3.02 3.61 27.83
CA THR A 560 -2.65 3.79 29.23
C THR A 560 -3.80 3.44 30.19
N GLU A 561 -5.02 3.38 29.68
CA GLU A 561 -6.27 3.18 30.42
C GLU A 561 -6.91 1.84 30.02
N THR A 562 -7.85 1.33 30.81
CA THR A 562 -8.55 0.09 30.46
C THR A 562 -9.45 0.28 29.24
N VAL A 563 -9.66 -0.78 28.45
CA VAL A 563 -10.63 -0.77 27.34
C VAL A 563 -12.03 -0.35 27.83
N SER A 564 -12.36 -0.71 29.07
CA SER A 564 -13.61 -0.31 29.69
C SER A 564 -13.75 1.21 29.82
N GLU A 565 -12.74 1.86 30.40
CA GLU A 565 -12.74 3.32 30.55
C GLU A 565 -12.79 4.03 29.20
N PHE A 566 -12.09 3.50 28.19
CA PHE A 566 -12.12 4.02 26.82
C PHE A 566 -13.54 4.01 26.24
N VAL A 567 -14.27 2.90 26.37
CA VAL A 567 -15.66 2.79 25.89
C VAL A 567 -16.59 3.71 26.69
N ASP A 568 -16.42 3.80 28.00
CA ASP A 568 -17.22 4.69 28.85
C ASP A 568 -16.98 6.18 28.54
N GLN A 569 -15.76 6.54 28.17
CA GLN A 569 -15.44 7.88 27.66
C GLN A 569 -16.10 8.14 26.32
N PHE A 570 -16.06 7.18 25.40
CA PHE A 570 -16.71 7.29 24.09
C PHE A 570 -18.23 7.52 24.23
N LEU A 571 -18.90 6.73 25.08
CA LEU A 571 -20.35 6.87 25.30
C LEU A 571 -20.71 8.23 25.87
N ARG A 572 -19.94 8.74 26.84
CA ARG A 572 -20.13 10.09 27.39
C ARG A 572 -19.91 11.19 26.37
N LEU A 573 -18.94 11.03 25.46
CA LEU A 573 -18.71 11.95 24.34
C LEU A 573 -19.92 11.99 23.40
N LEU A 574 -20.43 10.81 23.06
CA LEU A 574 -21.57 10.66 22.17
C LEU A 574 -22.83 11.32 22.75
N GLU A 575 -23.13 11.08 24.02
CA GLU A 575 -24.25 11.72 24.74
C GLU A 575 -24.13 13.25 24.71
N LYS A 576 -22.95 13.79 25.04
CA LYS A 576 -22.70 15.24 25.02
C LYS A 576 -22.89 15.83 23.62
N GLU A 577 -22.40 15.18 22.57
CA GLU A 577 -22.57 15.67 21.19
C GLU A 577 -24.03 15.60 20.71
N PHE A 578 -24.81 14.59 21.13
CA PHE A 578 -26.25 14.53 20.85
C PHE A 578 -27.01 15.63 21.60
N CYS A 579 -26.71 15.86 22.88
CA CYS A 579 -27.33 16.95 23.65
C CYS A 579 -27.05 18.35 23.07
N ILE A 580 -25.85 18.58 22.53
CA ILE A 580 -25.51 19.86 21.87
C ILE A 580 -26.35 20.05 20.59
N ARG A 581 -26.52 19.00 19.77
CA ARG A 581 -27.33 19.06 18.54
C ARG A 581 -28.82 19.29 18.80
N ASP A 582 -29.37 18.70 19.85
CA ASP A 582 -30.78 18.92 20.20
C ASP A 582 -31.02 20.31 20.80
N GLY A 583 -30.02 20.87 21.50
CA GLY A 583 -30.03 22.26 21.98
C GLY A 583 -29.93 23.33 20.87
N GLU A 584 -29.29 23.02 19.74
CA GLU A 584 -29.27 23.91 18.56
C GLU A 584 -30.59 23.84 17.76
N LYS A 585 -31.25 22.67 17.73
CA LYS A 585 -32.58 22.52 17.11
C LYS A 585 -33.71 23.22 17.89
N THR A 586 -33.56 23.41 19.20
CA THR A 586 -34.57 24.07 20.05
C THR A 586 -34.54 25.60 20.02
N LYS A 587 -33.62 26.23 19.25
CA LYS A 587 -33.56 27.69 19.09
C LYS A 587 -34.29 28.25 17.87
N ILE A 588 -35.02 27.43 17.12
CA ILE A 588 -35.94 27.89 16.07
C ILE A 588 -37.31 27.31 16.40
N ASN A 589 -38.17 28.12 17.04
CA ASN A 589 -39.62 28.18 16.85
C ASN A 589 -40.28 28.97 18.00
N THR A 590 -40.62 30.23 17.75
CA THR A 590 -41.76 30.89 18.41
C THR A 590 -43.03 30.58 17.59
N PRO A 591 -44.17 30.27 18.22
CA PRO A 591 -45.38 29.87 17.52
C PRO A 591 -46.25 31.08 17.15
N THR A 592 -46.74 31.12 15.92
CA THR A 592 -47.88 31.98 15.55
C THR A 592 -49.00 31.12 14.97
N THR A 593 -50.12 31.12 15.69
CA THR A 593 -51.42 30.51 15.42
C THR A 593 -52.14 31.14 14.22
N LEU A 594 -52.75 30.34 13.34
CA LEU A 594 -54.19 30.36 12.96
C LEU A 594 -54.52 29.37 11.81
N SER A 595 -55.69 28.75 11.95
CA SER A 595 -56.31 27.56 11.33
C SER A 595 -56.95 27.77 9.92
N PRO A 596 -57.84 26.89 9.37
CA PRO A 596 -57.74 25.43 9.07
C PRO A 596 -58.27 25.02 7.65
N ALA A 597 -58.05 23.73 7.32
CA ALA A 597 -58.88 22.80 6.54
C ALA A 597 -59.08 22.98 5.00
N VAL A 598 -58.64 21.98 4.22
CA VAL A 598 -59.42 21.29 3.15
C VAL A 598 -58.92 19.83 3.02
N SER A 599 -59.84 18.93 2.69
CA SER A 599 -59.90 17.49 2.91
C SER A 599 -59.46 16.60 1.72
N ARG A 600 -58.88 15.42 2.05
CA ARG A 600 -59.06 14.05 1.46
C ARG A 600 -58.67 13.77 -0.03
N PRO A 601 -58.51 12.49 -0.46
CA PRO A 601 -58.56 11.21 0.29
C PRO A 601 -57.36 10.25 0.06
N GLU A 602 -57.26 9.31 0.99
CA GLU A 602 -56.58 8.01 0.85
C GLU A 602 -57.37 7.09 -0.08
N GLU A 603 -56.69 6.32 -0.93
CA GLU A 603 -57.21 5.05 -1.43
C GLU A 603 -56.21 3.93 -1.15
N GLN A 604 -56.78 2.88 -0.56
CA GLN A 604 -56.18 1.66 -0.08
C GLN A 604 -56.35 0.53 -1.12
N HIS A 605 -55.44 -0.45 -1.02
CA HIS A 605 -55.52 -1.84 -1.54
C HIS A 605 -55.06 -2.01 -3.01
N GLN A 606 -54.33 -3.06 -3.39
CA GLN A 606 -54.54 -4.46 -3.02
C GLN A 606 -53.29 -5.31 -3.36
N TYR A 607 -52.96 -6.26 -2.48
CA TYR A 607 -52.03 -7.35 -2.73
C TYR A 607 -52.66 -8.36 -3.70
N LEU A 608 -51.90 -8.82 -4.71
CA LEU A 608 -52.17 -10.09 -5.40
C LEU A 608 -50.86 -10.87 -5.61
N THR A 609 -50.78 -11.95 -4.85
CA THR A 609 -49.90 -13.11 -5.01
C THR A 609 -50.13 -13.83 -6.35
N GLY A 610 -49.07 -14.28 -7.02
CA GLY A 610 -49.22 -15.10 -8.23
C GLY A 610 -47.94 -15.66 -8.86
N ARG A 611 -47.49 -16.81 -8.33
CA ARG A 611 -46.86 -17.97 -9.01
C ARG A 611 -45.57 -17.84 -9.84
N GLN A 612 -44.60 -18.64 -9.36
CA GLN A 612 -43.52 -19.31 -10.07
C GLN A 612 -43.85 -19.76 -11.51
N LYS A 613 -42.95 -19.44 -12.44
CA LYS A 613 -42.65 -20.28 -13.61
C LYS A 613 -41.13 -20.38 -13.80
N THR A 614 -40.65 -21.61 -13.64
CA THR A 614 -39.38 -22.14 -14.14
C THR A 614 -39.18 -21.85 -15.62
N LEU A 615 -38.04 -21.28 -15.98
CA LEU A 615 -37.49 -21.34 -17.33
C LEU A 615 -35.97 -21.56 -17.23
N ARG A 616 -35.57 -22.80 -17.53
CA ARG A 616 -34.20 -23.15 -17.93
C ARG A 616 -33.90 -22.43 -19.23
N ALA A 617 -32.81 -21.66 -19.26
CA ALA A 617 -32.11 -21.34 -20.49
C ALA A 617 -30.60 -21.40 -20.19
N LYS A 618 -29.95 -22.39 -20.80
CA LYS A 618 -28.51 -22.50 -20.92
C LYS A 618 -28.01 -21.35 -21.80
N THR A 619 -26.97 -20.66 -21.36
CA THR A 619 -26.03 -19.98 -22.26
C THR A 619 -24.63 -20.30 -21.75
N ASP A 620 -24.02 -21.28 -22.41
CA ASP A 620 -22.64 -21.68 -22.22
C ASP A 620 -21.73 -20.49 -22.56
N ASN A 621 -21.01 -19.97 -21.56
CA ASN A 621 -19.97 -18.99 -21.76
C ASN A 621 -18.61 -19.72 -21.78
N ILE A 622 -17.89 -19.60 -22.90
CA ILE A 622 -16.66 -20.34 -23.24
C ILE A 622 -15.45 -20.02 -22.35
N TYR A 623 -15.58 -19.15 -21.34
CA TYR A 623 -14.48 -18.75 -20.45
C TYR A 623 -14.32 -19.62 -19.19
N ASP A 624 -15.13 -20.66 -19.01
CA ASP A 624 -15.07 -21.56 -17.86
C ASP A 624 -14.14 -22.79 -18.04
N ILE A 625 -13.35 -22.88 -19.13
CA ILE A 625 -12.50 -24.07 -19.42
C ILE A 625 -11.01 -23.73 -19.59
N LEU A 626 -10.46 -22.72 -18.90
CA LEU A 626 -9.00 -22.54 -18.85
C LEU A 626 -8.54 -22.10 -17.45
N ALA A 627 -8.63 -23.03 -16.50
CA ALA A 627 -7.94 -22.94 -15.22
C ALA A 627 -7.64 -24.34 -14.68
N MET A 628 -6.79 -25.11 -15.37
CA MET A 628 -5.92 -26.15 -14.80
C MET A 628 -4.80 -26.45 -15.80
N GLU A 629 -3.64 -25.81 -15.59
CA GLU A 629 -2.27 -26.35 -15.72
C GLU A 629 -1.22 -25.23 -15.51
#